data_AF-A0A7S1X7U0-F1
#
_entry.id   AF-A0A7S1X7U0-F1
#
_cell.length_a   1.000
_cell.length_b   1.000
_cell.length_c   1.000
_cell.angle_alpha   90.00
_cell.angle_beta   90.00
_cell.angle_gamma   90.00
#
_symmetry.space_group_name_H-M   'P 1'
#
loop_
_entity.id
_entity.type
_entity.pdbx_description
1 polymer ?
#
loop_
_entity_poly.entity_id
_entity_poly.type
_entity_poly.pdbx_seq_one_letter_code
_entity_poly.pdbx_strand_id
1 'polypeptide(L)'
;MGAARTIRTLANSFPTITANQHHDRRVATTHRRAAEVVVGRSTFRSRRGDVVRSYSQKSDDVPPSDRKYAMPLLNFPLKPFSSRATVFKEVVPGRIFTLEQEQAFVTICTNTRCTVVVLADATLWVHCPVAPTKECLRFIHSIGRPVKYIVLSTFAVEHKIYLGPFARKFPEAEVWVAPRQWTWPLNLPLQFLGVPRMDGVLEEGCATPWGDEIEHKVLICDAGVGPFVEVDFFHRPTKTLIVTDAVVCVPEFPPEVLDRYNPSALFESAADESLDAESGGRGRLEVAEGDARGLRRRGWAVMCLRVAFLKPITGVEGTFRKLYGRLLVSPLIEILVFSKALPSVRRWCDAISSEWRFERVIPAHYDAPIKAGPADFRRAFDFAYIDETGSARGLPSTTKRGGLSNVFQKLRSVLPTRAASPSLEDEKVTLREIDKFLVNTGVANAPMDD
;
A
#
# COMPACT_ATOMS: atom_id res chain seq x y z
N MET A 1 22.89 -45.75 55.70
CA MET A 1 21.58 -45.11 55.91
C MET A 1 20.86 -45.07 54.57
N GLY A 2 19.81 -45.81 54.20
CA GLY A 2 19.07 -47.01 54.60
C GLY A 2 18.21 -47.32 53.36
N ALA A 3 18.37 -48.47 52.69
CA ALA A 3 17.41 -49.59 52.63
C ALA A 3 15.93 -49.18 52.41
N ALA A 4 15.05 -49.83 51.64
CA ALA A 4 15.04 -50.91 50.67
C ALA A 4 13.56 -51.10 50.24
N ARG A 5 13.33 -51.79 49.11
CA ARG A 5 12.16 -52.63 48.73
C ARG A 5 10.76 -52.00 48.50
N THR A 6 10.09 -52.18 47.34
CA THR A 6 9.45 -53.35 46.66
C THR A 6 8.01 -53.68 47.14
N ILE A 7 7.08 -53.90 46.17
CA ILE A 7 5.99 -54.93 46.09
C ILE A 7 4.48 -54.48 46.04
N ARG A 8 3.81 -54.96 44.96
CA ARG A 8 2.38 -55.35 44.67
C ARG A 8 1.23 -54.33 44.82
N THR A 9 0.30 -54.14 43.86
CA THR A 9 -0.68 -55.02 43.15
C THR A 9 -1.79 -55.60 44.04
N LEU A 10 -3.07 -55.30 43.68
CA LEU A 10 -4.35 -56.05 43.81
C LEU A 10 -5.49 -55.00 43.99
N ALA A 11 -6.42 -54.77 43.06
CA ALA A 11 -7.52 -55.60 42.54
C ALA A 11 -8.71 -55.79 43.51
N ASN A 12 -9.85 -55.23 43.07
CA ASN A 12 -11.26 -55.62 43.29
C ASN A 12 -11.91 -55.56 44.68
N SER A 13 -12.99 -54.78 44.76
CA SER A 13 -14.21 -55.09 45.55
C SER A 13 -15.40 -54.29 44.99
N PHE A 14 -16.33 -54.97 44.33
CA PHE A 14 -17.70 -54.48 44.05
C PHE A 14 -18.57 -54.60 45.31
N PRO A 15 -19.68 -53.86 45.38
CA PRO A 15 -20.96 -54.58 45.32
C PRO A 15 -21.98 -53.97 44.35
N THR A 16 -22.73 -54.89 43.76
CA THR A 16 -23.87 -54.72 42.85
C THR A 16 -25.17 -54.69 43.67
N ILE A 17 -26.08 -53.72 43.48
CA ILE A 17 -27.54 -53.92 43.64
C ILE A 17 -28.34 -53.09 42.61
N THR A 18 -28.92 -53.84 41.67
CA THR A 18 -30.17 -53.76 40.90
C THR A 18 -30.64 -52.50 40.16
N ALA A 19 -31.00 -52.78 38.90
CA ALA A 19 -31.60 -51.97 37.86
C ALA A 19 -32.95 -51.32 38.21
N ASN A 20 -33.21 -50.17 37.56
CA ASN A 20 -34.44 -50.04 36.80
C ASN A 20 -34.19 -49.22 35.52
N GLN A 21 -34.56 -49.80 34.39
CA GLN A 21 -34.50 -49.19 33.06
C GLN A 21 -35.60 -48.14 32.94
N HIS A 22 -35.28 -46.95 32.43
CA HIS A 22 -36.10 -46.26 31.45
C HIS A 22 -35.22 -45.27 30.66
N HIS A 23 -35.41 -45.28 29.34
CA HIS A 23 -35.00 -44.27 28.36
C HIS A 23 -34.96 -42.85 28.98
N ASP A 24 -34.04 -41.95 28.66
CA ASP A 24 -33.88 -41.41 27.32
C ASP A 24 -32.65 -40.48 27.21
N ARG A 25 -32.18 -40.26 26.00
CA ARG A 25 -30.98 -39.49 25.60
C ARG A 25 -31.00 -38.05 26.14
N ARG A 26 -29.91 -37.59 26.77
CA ARG A 26 -29.29 -36.22 26.65
C ARG A 26 -28.27 -35.95 27.77
N VAL A 27 -27.01 -36.31 27.57
CA VAL A 27 -25.87 -35.63 28.20
C VAL A 27 -24.73 -35.59 27.18
N ALA A 28 -24.66 -34.52 26.39
CA ALA A 28 -23.45 -34.11 25.67
C ALA A 28 -23.61 -32.69 25.07
N THR A 29 -23.99 -31.68 25.85
CA THR A 29 -23.89 -30.28 25.42
C THR A 29 -23.74 -29.34 26.61
N THR A 30 -22.53 -29.29 27.17
CA THR A 30 -22.15 -28.20 28.10
C THR A 30 -20.71 -27.77 27.90
N HIS A 31 -20.23 -27.71 26.66
CA HIS A 31 -19.06 -26.91 26.26
C HIS A 31 -19.19 -26.51 24.79
N ARG A 32 -20.11 -25.60 24.48
CA ARG A 32 -20.19 -24.89 23.19
C ARG A 32 -21.05 -23.63 23.37
N ARG A 33 -20.50 -22.63 24.03
CA ARG A 33 -20.96 -21.23 23.95
C ARG A 33 -19.74 -20.33 24.01
N ALA A 34 -19.04 -20.26 22.88
CA ALA A 34 -18.11 -19.20 22.59
C ALA A 34 -18.17 -18.93 21.08
N ALA A 35 -18.50 -17.68 20.76
CA ALA A 35 -18.37 -17.03 19.45
C ALA A 35 -19.13 -17.68 18.27
N GLU A 36 -20.42 -17.37 18.18
CA GLU A 36 -21.09 -17.27 16.87
C GLU A 36 -21.29 -15.78 16.58
N VAL A 37 -20.25 -15.15 16.03
CA VAL A 37 -20.37 -13.83 15.41
C VAL A 37 -20.99 -14.06 14.05
N VAL A 38 -22.22 -13.57 13.87
CA VAL A 38 -22.93 -13.64 12.59
C VAL A 38 -22.22 -12.70 11.60
N VAL A 39 -21.33 -13.25 10.77
CA VAL A 39 -20.62 -12.53 9.71
C VAL A 39 -21.58 -12.34 8.52
N GLY A 40 -21.98 -11.09 8.28
CA GLY A 40 -22.72 -10.71 7.07
C GLY A 40 -21.87 -10.88 5.82
N ARG A 41 -22.30 -11.74 4.90
CA ARG A 41 -21.62 -12.02 3.62
C ARG A 41 -22.06 -10.99 2.57
N SER A 42 -21.11 -10.23 2.02
CA SER A 42 -21.31 -9.44 0.81
C SER A 42 -20.30 -9.90 -0.23
N THR A 43 -20.77 -10.56 -1.30
CA THR A 43 -19.94 -10.92 -2.45
C THR A 43 -20.05 -9.85 -3.52
N PHE A 44 -19.03 -9.00 -3.67
CA PHE A 44 -18.94 -8.12 -4.83
C PHE A 44 -18.40 -8.91 -6.03
N ARG A 45 -19.25 -9.16 -7.02
CA ARG A 45 -18.92 -9.98 -8.19
C ARG A 45 -18.23 -9.11 -9.25
N SER A 46 -16.91 -9.01 -9.19
CA SER A 46 -16.12 -8.51 -10.33
C SER A 46 -16.28 -9.47 -11.51
N ARG A 47 -16.62 -8.95 -12.70
CA ARG A 47 -16.71 -9.73 -13.94
C ARG A 47 -15.29 -10.07 -14.45
N ARG A 48 -14.68 -11.09 -13.85
CA ARG A 48 -13.72 -12.09 -14.38
C ARG A 48 -12.80 -12.57 -13.26
N GLY A 49 -13.16 -13.72 -12.68
CA GLY A 49 -12.33 -14.69 -11.97
C GLY A 49 -11.12 -14.19 -11.17
N ASP A 50 -11.39 -13.71 -9.95
CA ASP A 50 -10.70 -14.05 -8.70
C ASP A 50 -11.63 -13.59 -7.55
N VAL A 51 -12.04 -14.50 -6.65
CA VAL A 51 -12.95 -14.15 -5.55
C VAL A 51 -12.11 -13.57 -4.41
N VAL A 52 -11.90 -12.26 -4.42
CA VAL A 52 -11.38 -11.54 -3.25
C VAL A 52 -12.49 -11.55 -2.19
N ARG A 53 -12.21 -12.13 -1.02
CA ARG A 53 -13.12 -12.05 0.12
C ARG A 53 -12.83 -10.76 0.85
N SER A 54 -13.64 -9.72 0.60
CA SER A 54 -13.67 -8.57 1.48
C SER A 54 -14.37 -8.99 2.77
N TYR A 55 -13.59 -9.11 3.85
CA TYR A 55 -14.16 -9.09 5.18
C TYR A 55 -14.34 -7.62 5.56
N SER A 56 -15.33 -6.97 4.95
CA SER A 56 -15.92 -5.84 5.63
C SER A 56 -16.67 -6.44 6.82
N GLN A 57 -16.06 -6.44 8.01
CA GLN A 57 -16.90 -6.21 9.19
C GLN A 57 -17.81 -5.04 8.81
N LYS A 58 -19.12 -5.13 9.07
CA LYS A 58 -19.99 -3.96 8.92
C LYS A 58 -19.36 -2.87 9.78
N SER A 59 -18.71 -1.92 9.13
CA SER A 59 -17.85 -0.93 9.75
C SER A 59 -18.60 0.04 10.65
N ASP A 60 -19.92 -0.02 10.58
CA ASP A 60 -20.84 0.81 11.34
C ASP A 60 -20.88 0.39 12.83
N ASP A 61 -20.40 -0.81 13.17
CA ASP A 61 -20.30 -1.29 14.56
C ASP A 61 -18.93 -1.00 15.21
N VAL A 62 -17.97 -0.39 14.50
CA VAL A 62 -16.65 -0.04 15.07
C VAL A 62 -16.72 1.34 15.76
N PRO A 63 -16.44 1.44 17.08
CA PRO A 63 -16.45 2.73 17.77
C PRO A 63 -15.46 3.72 17.13
N PRO A 64 -15.85 4.99 16.88
CA PRO A 64 -14.94 6.00 16.33
C PRO A 64 -13.64 6.18 17.14
N SER A 65 -13.67 5.93 18.44
CA SER A 65 -12.49 5.94 19.31
C SER A 65 -11.42 4.92 18.91
N ASP A 66 -11.80 3.84 18.25
CA ASP A 66 -10.90 2.76 17.86
C ASP A 66 -10.12 3.06 16.59
N ARG A 67 -10.53 4.09 15.86
CA ARG A 67 -9.83 4.63 14.70
C ARG A 67 -8.76 5.64 15.09
N LYS A 68 -8.71 6.04 16.37
CA LYS A 68 -7.70 6.99 16.85
C LYS A 68 -6.31 6.38 16.90
N TYR A 69 -5.31 7.17 16.53
CA TYR A 69 -3.89 6.85 16.74
C TYR A 69 -3.12 8.09 17.16
N ALA A 70 -2.00 7.89 17.85
CA ALA A 70 -1.10 8.98 18.18
C ALA A 70 -0.21 9.28 16.98
N MET A 71 -0.25 10.52 16.48
CA MET A 71 0.66 10.98 15.44
C MET A 71 2.12 10.86 15.90
N PRO A 72 3.05 10.45 15.03
CA PRO A 72 4.47 10.56 15.30
C PRO A 72 4.87 12.02 15.55
N LEU A 73 5.91 12.21 16.37
CA LEU A 73 6.41 13.54 16.81
C LEU A 73 6.88 14.42 15.63
N LEU A 74 7.24 13.82 14.50
CA LEU A 74 7.54 14.56 13.27
C LEU A 74 6.21 14.88 12.55
N ASN A 75 5.71 16.11 12.77
CA ASN A 75 4.51 16.69 12.16
C ASN A 75 4.64 16.83 10.62
N PHE A 76 4.77 15.72 9.90
CA PHE A 76 4.59 15.75 8.46
C PHE A 76 3.07 15.83 8.18
N PRO A 77 2.57 16.74 7.32
CA PRO A 77 1.14 17.05 7.18
C PRO A 77 0.36 16.00 6.39
N LEU A 78 0.47 14.73 6.79
CA LEU A 78 -0.27 13.60 6.22
C LEU A 78 -1.60 13.41 6.94
N LYS A 79 -2.67 13.87 6.30
CA LYS A 79 -4.05 13.66 6.73
C LYS A 79 -4.49 12.21 6.46
N PRO A 80 -5.51 11.72 7.18
CA PRO A 80 -6.10 12.30 8.38
C PRO A 80 -5.19 12.13 9.61
N PHE A 81 -5.17 13.14 10.48
CA PHE A 81 -4.18 13.23 11.57
C PHE A 81 -4.54 12.40 12.82
N SER A 82 -5.83 12.27 13.15
CA SER A 82 -6.22 11.73 14.47
C SER A 82 -7.10 10.49 14.40
N SER A 83 -7.62 10.14 13.22
CA SER A 83 -8.54 9.02 13.03
C SER A 83 -8.38 8.42 11.64
N ARG A 84 -8.17 7.10 11.57
CA ARG A 84 -8.04 6.34 10.31
C ARG A 84 -8.92 5.11 10.34
N ALA A 85 -9.88 5.05 9.42
CA ALA A 85 -10.64 3.84 9.17
C ALA A 85 -9.78 2.84 8.38
N THR A 86 -9.93 1.55 8.67
CA THR A 86 -9.16 0.47 8.06
C THR A 86 -10.09 -0.46 7.30
N VAL A 87 -9.84 -0.65 6.01
CA VAL A 87 -10.49 -1.68 5.19
C VAL A 87 -9.61 -2.93 5.17
N PHE A 88 -10.15 -4.06 5.62
CA PHE A 88 -9.45 -5.34 5.68
C PHE A 88 -9.92 -6.29 4.57
N LYS A 89 -8.99 -6.83 3.79
CA LYS A 89 -9.29 -7.75 2.68
C LYS A 89 -8.42 -8.98 2.75
N GLU A 90 -9.01 -10.15 2.50
CA GLU A 90 -8.28 -11.39 2.23
C GLU A 90 -8.09 -11.50 0.71
N VAL A 91 -6.87 -11.26 0.25
CA VAL A 91 -6.55 -11.22 -1.19
C VAL A 91 -6.04 -12.55 -1.73
N VAL A 92 -5.43 -13.37 -0.86
CA VAL A 92 -5.17 -14.79 -1.13
C VAL A 92 -5.66 -15.59 0.09
N PRO A 93 -6.61 -16.52 -0.08
CA PRO A 93 -7.22 -17.24 1.03
C PRO A 93 -6.20 -17.84 2.00
N GLY A 94 -6.30 -17.46 3.28
CA GLY A 94 -5.46 -17.91 4.39
C GLY A 94 -3.98 -17.53 4.30
N ARG A 95 -3.56 -16.76 3.28
CA ARG A 95 -2.14 -16.52 3.00
C ARG A 95 -1.75 -15.06 2.88
N ILE A 96 -2.57 -14.22 2.24
CA ILE A 96 -2.27 -12.80 2.07
C ILE A 96 -3.50 -11.96 2.40
N PHE A 97 -3.29 -10.96 3.25
CA PHE A 97 -4.27 -10.00 3.68
C PHE A 97 -3.77 -8.58 3.41
N THR A 98 -4.68 -7.64 3.21
CA THR A 98 -4.35 -6.22 3.06
C THR A 98 -5.17 -5.36 4.03
N LEU A 99 -4.52 -4.34 4.58
CA LEU A 99 -5.12 -3.31 5.43
C LEU A 99 -4.95 -1.97 4.74
N GLU A 100 -6.05 -1.37 4.29
CA GLU A 100 -6.05 -0.10 3.58
C GLU A 100 -6.55 1.02 4.49
N GLN A 101 -5.81 2.13 4.53
CA GLN A 101 -6.21 3.36 5.22
C GLN A 101 -6.15 4.52 4.23
N GLU A 102 -6.94 5.57 4.45
CA GLU A 102 -6.79 6.82 3.71
C GLU A 102 -5.42 7.43 3.98
N GLN A 103 -4.78 7.99 2.96
CA GLN A 103 -3.57 8.79 3.02
C GLN A 103 -3.80 10.07 2.21
N ALA A 104 -3.62 11.23 2.83
CA ALA A 104 -3.92 12.50 2.21
C ALA A 104 -2.83 13.55 2.46
N PHE A 105 -2.61 14.41 1.47
CA PHE A 105 -1.68 15.53 1.51
C PHE A 105 -2.29 16.73 0.79
N VAL A 106 -2.41 17.87 1.48
CA VAL A 106 -3.05 19.10 0.97
C VAL A 106 -4.49 18.82 0.49
N THR A 107 -4.75 18.81 -0.82
CA THR A 107 -6.06 18.58 -1.47
C THR A 107 -6.18 17.21 -2.12
N ILE A 108 -5.18 16.35 -1.95
CA ILE A 108 -5.09 15.04 -2.57
C ILE A 108 -5.32 13.96 -1.51
N CYS A 109 -6.14 12.97 -1.84
CA CYS A 109 -6.35 11.78 -1.01
C CYS A 109 -6.19 10.50 -1.87
N THR A 110 -5.63 9.46 -1.28
CA THR A 110 -5.55 8.11 -1.86
C THR A 110 -5.61 7.07 -0.73
N ASN A 111 -5.62 5.78 -1.03
CA ASN A 111 -5.38 4.76 -0.02
C ASN A 111 -3.89 4.46 0.11
N THR A 112 -3.39 4.24 1.32
CA THR A 112 -2.15 3.50 1.59
C THR A 112 -2.49 2.09 2.07
N ARG A 113 -1.61 1.13 1.84
CA ARG A 113 -1.86 -0.29 2.09
C ARG A 113 -0.69 -0.94 2.81
N CYS A 114 -1.03 -1.63 3.89
CA CYS A 114 -0.19 -2.64 4.51
C CYS A 114 -0.55 -4.01 3.94
N THR A 115 0.46 -4.81 3.59
CA THR A 115 0.29 -6.19 3.12
C THR A 115 0.82 -7.16 4.17
N VAL A 116 0.00 -8.12 4.57
CA VAL A 116 0.34 -9.14 5.58
C VAL A 116 0.37 -10.51 4.92
N VAL A 117 1.49 -11.21 5.06
CA VAL A 117 1.70 -12.57 4.54
C VAL A 117 1.82 -13.54 5.71
N VAL A 118 1.13 -14.68 5.63
CA VAL A 118 1.28 -15.81 6.54
C VAL A 118 2.36 -16.74 6.00
N LEU A 119 3.52 -16.78 6.66
CA LEU A 119 4.67 -17.63 6.32
C LEU A 119 4.40 -19.12 6.63
N ALA A 120 5.24 -20.03 6.12
CA ALA A 120 5.13 -21.47 6.37
C ALA A 120 5.31 -21.83 7.85
N ASP A 121 6.11 -21.07 8.60
CA ASP A 121 6.29 -21.22 10.06
C ASP A 121 5.09 -20.71 10.88
N ALA A 122 3.99 -20.35 10.21
CA ALA A 122 2.77 -19.83 10.78
C ALA A 122 2.94 -18.49 11.51
N THR A 123 3.92 -17.68 11.13
CA THR A 123 4.05 -16.29 11.59
C THR A 123 3.67 -15.28 10.51
N LEU A 124 3.50 -14.02 10.92
CA LEU A 124 3.15 -12.93 10.01
C LEU A 124 4.37 -12.10 9.63
N TRP A 125 4.47 -11.86 8.33
CA TRP A 125 5.36 -10.90 7.69
C TRP A 125 4.52 -9.69 7.23
N VAL A 126 4.88 -8.49 7.67
CA VAL A 126 4.09 -7.26 7.50
C VAL A 126 4.87 -6.25 6.67
N HIS A 127 4.40 -5.93 5.47
CA HIS A 127 4.97 -4.93 4.56
C HIS A 127 4.28 -3.58 4.70
N CYS A 128 5.09 -2.50 4.77
CA CYS A 128 4.65 -1.10 4.84
C CYS A 128 3.47 -0.89 5.79
N PRO A 129 3.69 -1.03 7.11
CA PRO A 129 2.61 -0.93 8.08
C PRO A 129 1.87 0.41 7.95
N VAL A 130 0.56 0.37 8.19
CA VAL A 130 -0.30 1.56 8.27
C VAL A 130 -0.48 1.98 9.73
N ALA A 131 -1.23 3.05 10.01
CA ALA A 131 -1.41 3.52 11.38
C ALA A 131 -2.01 2.41 12.26
N PRO A 132 -1.40 2.08 13.42
CA PRO A 132 -1.83 0.99 14.29
C PRO A 132 -3.01 1.41 15.19
N THR A 133 -4.13 1.76 14.56
CA THR A 133 -5.40 2.01 15.25
C THR A 133 -5.87 0.74 15.94
N LYS A 134 -6.75 0.84 16.94
CA LYS A 134 -7.32 -0.37 17.59
C LYS A 134 -8.08 -1.23 16.59
N GLU A 135 -8.74 -0.61 15.61
CA GLU A 135 -9.39 -1.28 14.49
C GLU A 135 -8.39 -2.09 13.64
N CYS A 136 -7.27 -1.48 13.22
CA CYS A 136 -6.19 -2.13 12.49
C CYS A 136 -5.60 -3.33 13.27
N LEU A 137 -5.29 -3.12 14.55
CA LEU A 137 -4.72 -4.18 15.41
C LEU A 137 -5.68 -5.34 15.60
N ARG A 138 -6.99 -5.10 15.74
CA ARG A 138 -7.99 -6.18 15.80
C ARG A 138 -7.99 -7.04 14.54
N PHE A 139 -7.88 -6.43 13.36
CA PHE A 139 -7.80 -7.20 12.11
C PHE A 139 -6.55 -8.06 12.07
N ILE A 140 -5.38 -7.52 12.44
CA ILE A 140 -4.14 -8.30 12.52
C ILE A 140 -4.29 -9.46 13.50
N HIS A 141 -4.79 -9.21 14.72
CA HIS A 141 -5.02 -10.26 15.71
C HIS A 141 -6.04 -11.32 15.25
N SER A 142 -7.04 -10.92 14.44
CA SER A 142 -8.04 -11.85 13.90
C SER A 142 -7.48 -12.89 12.93
N ILE A 143 -6.28 -12.67 12.36
CA ILE A 143 -5.57 -13.66 11.54
C ILE A 143 -5.10 -14.84 12.42
N GLY A 144 -4.92 -14.63 13.74
CA GLY A 144 -4.63 -15.68 14.70
C GLY A 144 -3.18 -16.19 14.67
N ARG A 145 -2.24 -15.41 14.11
CA ARG A 145 -0.81 -15.71 14.02
C ARG A 145 0.04 -14.58 14.62
N PRO A 146 1.21 -14.88 15.21
CA PRO A 146 2.08 -13.84 15.78
C PRO A 146 2.76 -13.03 14.67
N VAL A 147 2.93 -11.72 14.89
CA VAL A 147 3.75 -10.86 14.02
C VAL A 147 5.22 -11.11 14.34
N LYS A 148 5.98 -11.57 13.35
CA LYS A 148 7.41 -11.88 13.51
C LYS A 148 8.31 -10.90 12.76
N TYR A 149 7.86 -10.42 11.61
CA TYR A 149 8.64 -9.50 10.77
C TYR A 149 7.80 -8.29 10.37
N ILE A 150 8.38 -7.10 10.54
CA ILE A 150 7.84 -5.82 10.07
C ILE A 150 8.84 -5.23 9.09
N VAL A 151 8.39 -4.93 7.89
CA VAL A 151 9.23 -4.54 6.77
C VAL A 151 8.83 -3.17 6.24
N LEU A 152 9.80 -2.25 6.23
CA LEU A 152 9.70 -0.97 5.54
C LEU A 152 10.47 -1.06 4.22
N SER A 153 9.76 -1.04 3.09
CA SER A 153 10.34 -1.26 1.76
C SER A 153 10.84 0.00 1.05
N THR A 154 10.62 1.18 1.63
CA THR A 154 11.03 2.46 1.07
C THR A 154 11.35 3.43 2.20
N PHE A 155 12.05 4.53 1.93
CA PHE A 155 12.13 5.62 2.91
C PHE A 155 11.04 6.68 2.69
N ALA A 156 10.20 6.57 1.64
CA ALA A 156 9.13 7.51 1.36
C ALA A 156 8.30 7.75 2.63
N VAL A 157 8.20 9.02 3.02
CA VAL A 157 7.79 9.43 4.37
C VAL A 157 6.38 8.93 4.70
N GLU A 158 5.50 8.89 3.71
CA GLU A 158 4.12 8.43 3.78
C GLU A 158 3.96 6.96 4.20
N HIS A 159 4.96 6.12 3.93
CA HIS A 159 5.00 4.73 4.38
C HIS A 159 5.85 4.57 5.65
N LYS A 160 6.85 5.44 5.83
CA LYS A 160 7.80 5.41 6.95
C LYS A 160 7.21 5.82 8.29
N ILE A 161 6.32 6.82 8.31
CA ILE A 161 5.82 7.44 9.55
C ILE A 161 5.09 6.47 10.48
N TYR A 162 4.53 5.38 9.96
CA TYR A 162 3.81 4.40 10.77
C TYR A 162 4.69 3.29 11.33
N LEU A 163 5.92 3.13 10.82
CA LEU A 163 6.81 2.04 11.21
C LEU A 163 7.04 2.01 12.72
N GLY A 164 7.47 3.13 13.31
CA GLY A 164 7.74 3.23 14.74
C GLY A 164 6.51 2.94 15.62
N PRO A 165 5.38 3.67 15.43
CA PRO A 165 4.13 3.39 16.12
C PRO A 165 3.68 1.94 16.03
N PHE A 166 3.79 1.31 14.85
CA PHE A 166 3.34 -0.04 14.62
C PHE A 166 4.27 -1.06 15.29
N ALA A 167 5.59 -0.91 15.15
CA ALA A 167 6.58 -1.77 15.80
C ALA A 167 6.43 -1.80 17.33
N ARG A 168 6.07 -0.67 17.97
CA ARG A 168 5.80 -0.64 19.42
C ARG A 168 4.61 -1.48 19.87
N LYS A 169 3.71 -1.87 18.96
CA LYS A 169 2.59 -2.79 19.26
C LYS A 169 2.99 -4.26 19.19
N PHE A 170 4.14 -4.56 18.59
CA PHE A 170 4.67 -5.91 18.42
C PHE A 170 6.17 -5.93 18.80
N PRO A 171 6.50 -5.77 20.10
CA PRO A 171 7.89 -5.57 20.55
C PRO A 171 8.83 -6.76 20.27
N GLU A 172 8.27 -7.96 20.07
CA GLU A 172 9.02 -9.18 19.73
C GLU A 172 9.32 -9.30 18.24
N ALA A 173 8.64 -8.53 17.38
CA ALA A 173 8.85 -8.58 15.94
C ALA A 173 10.18 -7.93 15.56
N GLU A 174 10.87 -8.53 14.59
CA GLU A 174 12.04 -7.95 13.97
C GLU A 174 11.64 -6.88 12.94
N VAL A 175 12.37 -5.77 12.92
CA VAL A 175 12.15 -4.65 12.02
C VAL A 175 13.25 -4.63 10.95
N TRP A 176 12.85 -4.81 9.70
CA TRP A 176 13.73 -4.79 8.54
C TRP A 176 13.40 -3.60 7.64
N VAL A 177 14.42 -2.91 7.15
CA VAL A 177 14.23 -1.67 6.41
C VAL A 177 14.98 -1.67 5.09
N ALA A 178 14.45 -0.95 4.12
CA ALA A 178 15.15 -0.65 2.87
C ALA A 178 16.50 0.04 3.15
N PRO A 179 17.52 -0.17 2.33
CA PRO A 179 18.83 0.44 2.51
C PRO A 179 18.77 1.96 2.32
N ARG A 180 19.84 2.63 2.76
CA ARG A 180 20.02 4.10 2.60
C ARG A 180 18.87 4.92 3.22
N GLN A 181 18.40 4.49 4.40
CA GLN A 181 17.37 5.23 5.14
C GLN A 181 17.78 6.68 5.35
N TRP A 182 16.86 7.56 4.97
CA TRP A 182 17.01 9.01 5.09
C TRP A 182 15.68 9.62 5.51
N THR A 183 15.71 10.78 6.17
CA THR A 183 14.51 11.47 6.65
C THR A 183 14.50 12.91 6.12
N TRP A 184 13.41 13.31 5.47
CA TRP A 184 13.16 14.70 5.09
C TRP A 184 12.48 15.45 6.24
N PRO A 185 12.76 16.74 6.50
CA PRO A 185 13.80 17.56 5.87
C PRO A 185 15.18 17.40 6.55
N LEU A 186 15.20 16.82 7.76
CA LEU A 186 16.41 16.56 8.54
C LEU A 186 16.66 15.06 8.59
N ASN A 187 17.88 14.65 8.23
CA ASN A 187 18.30 13.25 8.22
C ASN A 187 18.46 12.69 9.64
N LEU A 188 17.35 12.55 10.35
CA LEU A 188 17.30 12.02 11.71
C LEU A 188 17.35 10.49 11.69
N PRO A 189 18.08 9.86 12.63
CA PRO A 189 18.07 8.42 12.80
C PRO A 189 16.65 7.89 13.03
N LEU A 190 16.35 6.67 12.56
CA LEU A 190 15.01 6.07 12.66
C LEU A 190 14.48 5.98 14.10
N GLN A 191 15.38 5.88 15.07
CA GLN A 191 15.07 5.86 16.50
C GLN A 191 14.34 7.14 16.94
N PHE A 192 14.66 8.28 16.33
CA PHE A 192 13.98 9.56 16.57
C PHE A 192 12.57 9.60 15.96
N LEU A 193 12.29 8.75 14.97
CA LEU A 193 10.95 8.50 14.45
C LEU A 193 10.19 7.44 15.27
N GLY A 194 10.76 7.03 16.40
CA GLY A 194 10.17 6.07 17.33
C GLY A 194 10.27 4.62 16.87
N VAL A 195 11.18 4.31 15.94
CA VAL A 195 11.51 2.93 15.56
C VAL A 195 12.40 2.34 16.66
N PRO A 196 11.91 1.36 17.45
CA PRO A 196 12.60 0.94 18.68
C PRO A 196 13.91 0.18 18.40
N ARG A 197 13.97 -0.54 17.28
CA ARG A 197 15.11 -1.35 16.83
C ARG A 197 15.09 -1.47 15.31
N MET A 198 16.27 -1.69 14.73
CA MET A 198 16.44 -2.06 13.32
C MET A 198 17.27 -3.34 13.32
N ASP A 199 16.67 -4.44 12.92
CA ASP A 199 17.24 -5.78 13.01
C ASP A 199 17.95 -6.19 11.73
N GLY A 200 17.57 -5.60 10.59
CA GLY A 200 18.22 -5.86 9.33
C GLY A 200 17.97 -4.78 8.29
N VAL A 201 18.88 -4.73 7.31
CA VAL A 201 18.81 -3.85 6.15
C VAL A 201 18.71 -4.73 4.91
N LEU A 202 17.73 -4.44 4.06
CA LEU A 202 17.42 -5.22 2.86
C LEU A 202 18.32 -4.84 1.68
N GLU A 203 19.61 -5.08 1.82
CA GLU A 203 20.55 -4.90 0.71
C GLU A 203 20.35 -5.97 -0.37
N GLU A 204 20.79 -5.67 -1.60
CA GLU A 204 20.72 -6.62 -2.71
C GLU A 204 21.52 -7.89 -2.37
N GLY A 205 20.88 -9.06 -2.50
CA GLY A 205 21.51 -10.34 -2.20
C GLY A 205 21.71 -10.66 -0.70
N CYS A 206 21.21 -9.83 0.22
CA CYS A 206 21.30 -10.16 1.65
C CYS A 206 20.42 -11.38 2.00
N ALA A 207 20.90 -12.25 2.88
CA ALA A 207 20.06 -13.33 3.41
C ALA A 207 18.99 -12.74 4.35
N THR A 208 17.75 -13.19 4.20
CA THR A 208 16.64 -12.83 5.09
C THR A 208 16.06 -14.08 5.74
N PRO A 209 15.52 -13.99 6.97
CA PRO A 209 14.94 -15.15 7.67
C PRO A 209 13.78 -15.83 6.92
N TRP A 210 13.11 -15.12 6.02
CA TRP A 210 12.00 -15.59 5.19
C TRP A 210 12.38 -15.86 3.74
N GLY A 211 13.68 -15.79 3.41
CA GLY A 211 14.20 -15.84 2.04
C GLY A 211 13.82 -17.10 1.26
N ASP A 212 13.45 -18.18 1.97
CA ASP A 212 12.94 -19.45 1.42
C ASP A 212 11.51 -19.36 0.84
N GLU A 213 10.76 -18.31 1.15
CA GLU A 213 9.41 -18.07 0.61
C GLU A 213 9.25 -16.71 -0.08
N ILE A 214 9.95 -15.68 0.41
CA ILE A 214 9.87 -14.31 -0.12
C ILE A 214 11.27 -13.84 -0.53
N GLU A 215 11.46 -13.67 -1.83
CA GLU A 215 12.63 -13.00 -2.42
C GLU A 215 12.47 -11.48 -2.39
N HIS A 216 13.58 -10.74 -2.46
CA HIS A 216 13.57 -9.30 -2.64
C HIS A 216 14.58 -8.81 -3.69
N LYS A 217 14.30 -7.65 -4.27
CA LYS A 217 15.18 -6.90 -5.18
C LYS A 217 15.12 -5.43 -4.84
N VAL A 218 16.25 -4.74 -4.96
CA VAL A 218 16.39 -3.35 -4.54
C VAL A 218 16.55 -2.44 -5.75
N LEU A 219 15.66 -1.46 -5.88
CA LEU A 219 15.83 -0.34 -6.80
C LEU A 219 16.45 0.83 -6.04
N ILE A 220 17.58 1.33 -6.53
CA ILE A 220 18.21 2.57 -6.03
C ILE A 220 18.36 3.55 -7.19
N CYS A 221 17.80 4.75 -7.03
CA CYS A 221 17.85 5.84 -7.99
C CYS A 221 18.36 7.11 -7.27
N ASP A 222 19.58 7.55 -7.55
CA ASP A 222 20.09 8.82 -7.01
C ASP A 222 19.47 10.01 -7.76
N ALA A 223 18.24 10.39 -7.39
CA ALA A 223 17.43 11.36 -8.13
C ALA A 223 16.46 12.15 -7.23
N GLY A 224 16.49 13.48 -7.33
CA GLY A 224 15.62 14.38 -6.55
C GLY A 224 16.34 14.95 -5.31
N VAL A 225 15.58 15.36 -4.29
CA VAL A 225 16.10 15.95 -3.02
C VAL A 225 16.84 14.91 -2.15
N GLY A 226 16.68 13.63 -2.47
CA GLY A 226 17.37 12.51 -1.85
C GLY A 226 17.35 11.30 -2.79
N PRO A 227 18.10 10.22 -2.49
CA PRO A 227 18.03 9.00 -3.29
C PRO A 227 16.63 8.43 -3.21
N PHE A 228 16.05 7.86 -4.28
CA PHE A 228 14.88 6.98 -4.26
C PHE A 228 15.28 5.53 -4.09
N VAL A 229 14.60 4.83 -3.18
CA VAL A 229 14.85 3.44 -2.83
C VAL A 229 13.52 2.75 -2.65
N GLU A 230 13.38 1.63 -3.33
CA GLU A 230 12.27 0.71 -3.16
C GLU A 230 12.82 -0.72 -3.14
N VAL A 231 12.29 -1.54 -2.23
CA VAL A 231 12.55 -2.97 -2.16
C VAL A 231 11.25 -3.68 -2.51
N ASP A 232 11.29 -4.46 -3.58
CA ASP A 232 10.14 -5.23 -4.05
C ASP A 232 10.30 -6.68 -3.62
N PHE A 233 9.16 -7.36 -3.41
CA PHE A 233 9.16 -8.71 -2.88
C PHE A 233 8.39 -9.66 -3.76
N PHE A 234 8.91 -10.88 -3.92
CA PHE A 234 8.22 -11.96 -4.61
C PHE A 234 7.94 -13.10 -3.65
N HIS A 235 6.66 -13.24 -3.27
CA HIS A 235 6.20 -14.38 -2.49
C HIS A 235 5.95 -15.57 -3.44
N ARG A 236 6.91 -16.50 -3.47
CA ARG A 236 6.93 -17.65 -4.40
C ARG A 236 5.68 -18.52 -4.31
N PRO A 237 5.21 -18.94 -3.11
CA PRO A 237 4.08 -19.86 -2.97
C PRO A 237 2.78 -19.35 -3.60
N THR A 238 2.52 -18.04 -3.55
CA THR A 238 1.28 -17.45 -4.11
C THR A 238 1.51 -16.72 -5.43
N LYS A 239 2.73 -16.78 -5.97
CA LYS A 239 3.15 -16.07 -7.18
C LYS A 239 2.75 -14.60 -7.16
N THR A 240 3.04 -13.92 -6.04
CA THR A 240 2.59 -12.55 -5.81
C THR A 240 3.79 -11.62 -5.70
N LEU A 241 3.81 -10.62 -6.59
CA LEU A 241 4.72 -9.48 -6.50
C LEU A 241 4.10 -8.44 -5.57
N ILE A 242 4.84 -8.03 -4.55
CA ILE A 242 4.46 -6.97 -3.62
C ILE A 242 5.42 -5.81 -3.87
N VAL A 243 4.86 -4.67 -4.26
CA VAL A 243 5.60 -3.44 -4.54
C VAL A 243 5.06 -2.32 -3.65
N THR A 244 5.79 -1.23 -3.57
CA THR A 244 5.35 0.00 -2.90
C THR A 244 4.75 0.94 -3.94
N ASP A 245 5.59 1.72 -4.61
CA ASP A 245 5.20 2.81 -5.51
C ASP A 245 5.75 2.62 -6.93
N ALA A 246 6.55 1.58 -7.17
CA ALA A 246 7.17 1.30 -8.44
C ALA A 246 6.15 1.17 -9.58
N VAL A 247 5.02 0.53 -9.30
CA VAL A 247 3.86 0.48 -10.20
C VAL A 247 2.57 0.64 -9.42
N VAL A 248 1.55 1.18 -10.09
CA VAL A 248 0.21 1.36 -9.55
C VAL A 248 -0.84 0.94 -10.58
N CYS A 249 -2.06 0.67 -10.13
CA CYS A 249 -3.22 0.54 -11.01
C CYS A 249 -4.35 1.40 -10.46
N VAL A 250 -4.63 2.52 -11.13
CA VAL A 250 -5.69 3.44 -10.72
C VAL A 250 -7.06 2.78 -10.98
N PRO A 251 -7.92 2.58 -9.98
CA PRO A 251 -9.26 2.06 -10.21
C PRO A 251 -10.16 3.12 -10.86
N GLU A 252 -11.17 2.68 -11.62
CA GLU A 252 -12.16 3.59 -12.22
C GLU A 252 -12.97 4.34 -11.16
N PHE A 253 -13.24 3.67 -10.03
CA PHE A 253 -13.98 4.23 -8.89
C PHE A 253 -13.04 4.42 -7.70
N PRO A 254 -13.33 5.36 -6.80
CA PRO A 254 -12.50 5.59 -5.62
C PRO A 254 -12.33 4.30 -4.79
N PRO A 255 -11.16 4.08 -4.17
CA PRO A 255 -10.94 3.00 -3.22
C PRO A 255 -11.99 3.02 -2.11
N GLU A 256 -12.36 1.82 -1.63
CA GLU A 256 -13.42 1.65 -0.61
C GLU A 256 -13.20 2.51 0.64
N VAL A 257 -11.94 2.69 1.06
CA VAL A 257 -11.62 3.51 2.23
C VAL A 257 -11.96 4.99 2.02
N LEU A 258 -11.80 5.51 0.81
CA LEU A 258 -12.18 6.88 0.47
C LEU A 258 -13.69 6.98 0.24
N ASP A 259 -14.25 6.08 -0.58
CA ASP A 259 -15.66 6.11 -0.96
C ASP A 259 -16.59 6.01 0.25
N ARG A 260 -16.21 5.23 1.27
CA ARG A 260 -17.00 5.03 2.49
C ARG A 260 -16.74 6.08 3.56
N TYR A 261 -15.49 6.43 3.83
CA TYR A 261 -15.14 7.20 5.03
C TYR A 261 -14.73 8.65 4.77
N ASN A 262 -14.45 9.01 3.51
CA ASN A 262 -14.21 10.40 3.12
C ASN A 262 -14.90 10.77 1.78
N PRO A 263 -16.23 10.60 1.66
CA PRO A 263 -16.96 11.01 0.46
C PRO A 263 -16.93 12.52 0.22
N SER A 264 -16.79 13.33 1.28
CA SER A 264 -16.72 14.80 1.18
C SER A 264 -15.54 15.27 0.35
N ALA A 265 -14.34 14.70 0.55
CA ALA A 265 -13.17 15.04 -0.26
C ALA A 265 -13.38 14.72 -1.75
N LEU A 266 -14.14 13.67 -2.07
CA LEU A 266 -14.51 13.35 -3.45
C LEU A 266 -15.47 14.40 -4.01
N PHE A 267 -16.46 14.85 -3.25
CA PHE A 267 -17.37 15.91 -3.70
C PHE A 267 -16.67 17.26 -3.87
N GLU A 268 -15.81 17.64 -2.93
CA GLU A 268 -14.99 18.86 -3.02
C GLU A 268 -14.08 18.83 -4.26
N SER A 269 -13.41 17.70 -4.49
CA SER A 269 -12.57 17.53 -5.69
C SER A 269 -13.39 17.51 -6.99
N ALA A 270 -14.65 17.11 -6.96
CA ALA A 270 -15.53 17.13 -8.13
C ALA A 270 -16.02 18.53 -8.48
N ALA A 271 -16.16 19.41 -7.48
CA ALA A 271 -16.61 20.79 -7.61
C ALA A 271 -15.47 21.76 -8.00
N ASP A 272 -14.24 21.28 -8.09
CA ASP A 272 -13.09 22.12 -8.34
C ASP A 272 -12.96 22.50 -9.83
N GLU A 273 -13.46 23.70 -10.14
CA GLU A 273 -13.51 24.28 -11.49
C GLU A 273 -12.12 24.66 -12.06
N SER A 274 -11.05 24.65 -11.25
CA SER A 274 -9.69 25.03 -11.70
C SER A 274 -9.12 24.15 -12.83
N LEU A 275 -9.76 23.00 -13.10
CA LEU A 275 -9.39 22.06 -14.16
C LEU A 275 -10.31 22.11 -15.38
N ASP A 276 -11.46 22.76 -15.26
CA ASP A 276 -12.54 22.70 -16.24
C ASP A 276 -12.76 24.07 -16.90
N ALA A 277 -11.78 24.51 -17.70
CA ALA A 277 -11.90 25.74 -18.50
C ALA A 277 -12.94 25.64 -19.64
N GLU A 278 -13.51 24.45 -19.90
CA GLU A 278 -14.48 24.24 -20.99
C GLU A 278 -15.95 24.18 -20.55
N SER A 279 -16.25 23.99 -19.26
CA SER A 279 -17.64 23.90 -18.78
C SER A 279 -17.99 25.14 -17.97
N GLY A 280 -18.34 26.22 -18.67
CA GLY A 280 -18.90 27.40 -18.03
C GLY A 280 -20.18 27.04 -17.26
N GLY A 281 -20.28 27.47 -16.00
CA GLY A 281 -21.56 27.64 -15.32
C GLY A 281 -21.68 26.97 -13.95
N ARG A 282 -21.77 27.84 -12.93
CA ARG A 282 -22.10 27.59 -11.53
C ARG A 282 -23.34 26.71 -11.34
N GLY A 283 -23.30 25.88 -10.30
CA GLY A 283 -24.51 25.36 -9.66
C GLY A 283 -24.17 24.35 -8.58
N ARG A 284 -24.45 24.68 -7.31
CA ARG A 284 -24.45 23.71 -6.21
C ARG A 284 -25.55 22.69 -6.52
N LEU A 285 -25.18 21.53 -7.09
CA LEU A 285 -26.12 20.47 -7.43
C LEU A 285 -26.70 19.87 -6.14
N GLU A 286 -28.03 19.87 -6.00
CA GLU A 286 -28.73 18.89 -5.18
C GLU A 286 -28.56 17.53 -5.86
N VAL A 287 -28.13 16.51 -5.11
CA VAL A 287 -27.59 15.27 -5.67
C VAL A 287 -28.56 14.11 -5.40
N ALA A 288 -29.18 13.55 -6.44
CA ALA A 288 -29.88 12.28 -6.34
C ALA A 288 -28.88 11.12 -6.10
N GLU A 289 -29.27 9.97 -5.53
CA GLU A 289 -28.32 8.86 -5.23
C GLU A 289 -27.52 8.38 -6.46
N GLY A 290 -28.14 8.38 -7.65
CA GLY A 290 -27.47 8.09 -8.92
C GLY A 290 -26.42 9.14 -9.31
N ASP A 291 -26.70 10.41 -9.03
CA ASP A 291 -25.78 11.53 -9.23
C ASP A 291 -24.62 11.47 -8.24
N ALA A 292 -24.85 10.98 -7.02
CA ALA A 292 -23.82 10.90 -5.98
C ALA A 292 -22.66 9.98 -6.36
N ARG A 293 -22.96 8.81 -6.95
CA ARG A 293 -21.91 7.89 -7.43
C ARG A 293 -21.13 8.47 -8.61
N GLY A 294 -21.83 9.15 -9.52
CA GLY A 294 -21.21 9.84 -10.67
C GLY A 294 -20.27 10.96 -10.23
N LEU A 295 -20.72 11.80 -9.29
CA LEU A 295 -19.92 12.89 -8.72
C LEU A 295 -18.70 12.38 -7.97
N ARG A 296 -18.84 11.32 -7.15
CA ARG A 296 -17.68 10.71 -6.48
C ARG A 296 -16.66 10.13 -7.46
N ARG A 297 -17.10 9.50 -8.56
CA ARG A 297 -16.21 9.05 -9.66
C ARG A 297 -15.51 10.24 -10.33
N ARG A 298 -16.22 11.34 -10.59
CA ARG A 298 -15.61 12.56 -11.16
C ARG A 298 -14.56 13.16 -10.23
N GLY A 299 -14.89 13.32 -8.96
CA GLY A 299 -13.95 13.82 -7.95
C GLY A 299 -12.72 12.94 -7.83
N TRP A 300 -12.91 11.61 -7.85
CA TRP A 300 -11.81 10.66 -7.89
C TRP A 300 -10.91 10.84 -9.14
N ALA A 301 -11.51 11.02 -10.31
CA ALA A 301 -10.78 11.27 -11.55
C ALA A 301 -9.92 12.53 -11.45
N VAL A 302 -10.49 13.64 -10.96
CA VAL A 302 -9.76 14.90 -10.70
C VAL A 302 -8.59 14.66 -9.77
N MET A 303 -8.81 13.94 -8.68
CA MET A 303 -7.80 13.65 -7.65
C MET A 303 -6.63 12.83 -8.20
N CYS A 304 -6.91 11.76 -8.94
CA CYS A 304 -5.88 10.94 -9.59
C CYS A 304 -5.04 11.74 -10.59
N LEU A 305 -5.68 12.62 -11.36
CA LEU A 305 -4.99 13.48 -12.32
C LEU A 305 -4.10 14.53 -11.62
N ARG A 306 -4.55 15.08 -10.49
CA ARG A 306 -3.71 15.96 -9.66
C ARG A 306 -2.48 15.27 -9.13
N VAL A 307 -2.63 14.05 -8.61
CA VAL A 307 -1.48 13.23 -8.15
C VAL A 307 -0.51 12.96 -9.30
N ALA A 308 -1.04 12.57 -10.46
CA ALA A 308 -0.21 12.14 -11.57
C ALA A 308 0.60 13.29 -12.19
N PHE A 309 0.05 14.51 -12.28
CA PHE A 309 0.64 15.58 -13.08
C PHE A 309 1.00 16.86 -12.33
N LEU A 310 0.53 17.04 -11.08
CA LEU A 310 0.73 18.25 -10.25
C LEU A 310 0.39 19.58 -10.93
N LYS A 311 -0.41 19.55 -12.01
CA LYS A 311 -0.80 20.71 -12.81
C LYS A 311 -2.27 20.63 -13.16
N PRO A 312 -2.89 21.76 -13.51
CA PRO A 312 -4.23 21.73 -14.06
C PRO A 312 -4.31 20.91 -15.35
N ILE A 313 -5.34 20.07 -15.49
CA ILE A 313 -5.57 19.23 -16.67
C ILE A 313 -6.95 19.52 -17.23
N THR A 314 -7.02 19.91 -18.50
CA THR A 314 -8.26 19.99 -19.25
C THR A 314 -8.70 18.61 -19.73
N GLY A 315 -10.01 18.40 -19.86
CA GLY A 315 -10.55 17.12 -20.35
C GLY A 315 -10.36 15.96 -19.38
N VAL A 316 -10.73 16.18 -18.11
CA VAL A 316 -10.60 15.24 -16.98
C VAL A 316 -11.00 13.81 -17.37
N GLU A 317 -12.21 13.62 -17.89
CA GLU A 317 -12.72 12.28 -18.21
C GLU A 317 -11.93 11.59 -19.33
N GLY A 318 -11.57 12.34 -20.38
CA GLY A 318 -10.79 11.82 -21.50
C GLY A 318 -9.38 11.39 -21.09
N THR A 319 -8.76 12.14 -20.18
CA THR A 319 -7.42 11.82 -19.64
C THR A 319 -7.49 10.68 -18.62
N PHE A 320 -8.48 10.70 -17.72
CA PHE A 320 -8.68 9.65 -16.72
C PHE A 320 -8.90 8.27 -17.34
N ARG A 321 -9.66 8.18 -18.45
CA ARG A 321 -9.83 6.94 -19.24
C ARG A 321 -8.54 6.33 -19.77
N LYS A 322 -7.49 7.13 -19.93
CA LYS A 322 -6.18 6.64 -20.36
C LYS A 322 -5.35 6.11 -19.18
N LEU A 323 -5.71 6.48 -17.95
CA LEU A 323 -5.00 6.15 -16.72
C LEU A 323 -5.58 4.91 -16.02
N TYR A 324 -6.91 4.85 -15.82
CA TYR A 324 -7.49 3.82 -14.97
C TYR A 324 -7.42 2.41 -15.59
N GLY A 325 -7.39 1.39 -14.71
CA GLY A 325 -7.44 -0.03 -15.07
C GLY A 325 -6.17 -0.58 -15.72
N ARG A 326 -5.07 0.17 -15.67
CA ARG A 326 -3.78 -0.20 -16.25
C ARG A 326 -2.71 -0.24 -15.18
N LEU A 327 -1.87 -1.27 -15.22
CA LEU A 327 -0.63 -1.29 -14.48
C LEU A 327 0.36 -0.31 -15.13
N LEU A 328 0.79 0.69 -14.38
CA LEU A 328 1.64 1.78 -14.88
C LEU A 328 2.60 2.27 -13.80
N VAL A 329 3.72 2.84 -14.21
CA VAL A 329 4.50 3.73 -13.33
C VAL A 329 3.74 5.05 -13.22
N SER A 330 3.55 5.56 -12.01
CA SER A 330 2.91 6.87 -11.82
C SER A 330 3.70 7.94 -12.60
N PRO A 331 3.06 8.80 -13.41
CA PRO A 331 3.78 9.81 -14.19
C PRO A 331 4.67 10.71 -13.34
N LEU A 332 4.26 10.99 -12.10
CA LEU A 332 5.05 11.74 -11.13
C LEU A 332 6.40 11.06 -10.84
N ILE A 333 6.39 9.77 -10.55
CA ILE A 333 7.59 8.96 -10.27
C ILE A 333 8.42 8.76 -11.54
N GLU A 334 7.78 8.53 -12.69
CA GLU A 334 8.47 8.45 -13.97
C GLU A 334 9.31 9.72 -14.23
N ILE A 335 8.67 10.90 -14.12
CA ILE A 335 9.29 12.17 -14.46
C ILE A 335 10.32 12.58 -13.41
N LEU A 336 9.99 12.51 -12.12
CA LEU A 336 10.86 13.05 -11.06
C LEU A 336 12.00 12.12 -10.68
N VAL A 337 11.83 10.80 -10.86
CA VAL A 337 12.75 9.79 -10.33
C VAL A 337 13.29 8.88 -11.44
N PHE A 338 12.45 8.03 -12.02
CA PHE A 338 12.94 6.91 -12.85
C PHE A 338 13.61 7.38 -14.15
N SER A 339 13.12 8.46 -14.75
CA SER A 339 13.74 9.05 -15.95
C SER A 339 15.16 9.56 -15.73
N LYS A 340 15.56 9.83 -14.49
CA LYS A 340 16.92 10.28 -14.11
C LYS A 340 17.88 9.12 -13.83
N ALA A 341 17.37 7.90 -13.65
CA ALA A 341 18.14 6.71 -13.27
C ALA A 341 17.88 5.51 -14.20
N LEU A 342 17.66 5.77 -15.49
CA LEU A 342 17.28 4.75 -16.48
C LEU A 342 18.14 3.46 -16.47
N PRO A 343 19.49 3.51 -16.34
CA PRO A 343 20.28 2.28 -16.27
C PRO A 343 19.92 1.39 -15.07
N SER A 344 19.72 1.98 -13.90
CA SER A 344 19.32 1.24 -12.69
C SER A 344 17.91 0.69 -12.82
N VAL A 345 16.97 1.52 -13.29
CA VAL A 345 15.57 1.12 -13.52
C VAL A 345 15.47 -0.03 -14.51
N ARG A 346 16.21 0.02 -15.64
CA ARG A 346 16.20 -1.08 -16.63
C ARG A 346 16.73 -2.38 -16.04
N ARG A 347 17.89 -2.35 -15.37
CA ARG A 347 18.48 -3.55 -14.77
C ARG A 347 17.54 -4.20 -13.76
N TRP A 348 16.99 -3.41 -12.84
CA TRP A 348 16.04 -3.89 -11.84
C TRP A 348 14.74 -4.41 -12.48
N CYS A 349 14.19 -3.70 -13.46
CA CYS A 349 12.96 -4.11 -14.16
C CYS A 349 13.17 -5.41 -14.95
N ASP A 350 14.28 -5.53 -15.68
CA ASP A 350 14.65 -6.74 -16.43
C ASP A 350 14.86 -7.91 -15.46
N ALA A 351 15.52 -7.68 -14.32
CA ALA A 351 15.74 -8.70 -13.30
C ALA A 351 14.42 -9.21 -12.68
N ILE A 352 13.50 -8.32 -12.30
CA ILE A 352 12.16 -8.72 -11.83
C ILE A 352 11.42 -9.49 -12.92
N SER A 353 11.42 -8.98 -14.16
CA SER A 353 10.59 -9.50 -15.24
C SER A 353 11.10 -10.82 -15.83
N SER A 354 12.40 -11.11 -15.68
CA SER A 354 13.01 -12.34 -16.20
C SER A 354 13.11 -13.45 -15.16
N GLU A 355 13.31 -13.11 -13.89
CA GLU A 355 13.57 -14.11 -12.84
C GLU A 355 12.32 -14.46 -12.03
N TRP A 356 11.40 -13.52 -11.80
CA TRP A 356 10.22 -13.75 -10.97
C TRP A 356 8.98 -14.10 -11.79
N ARG A 357 8.34 -15.21 -11.44
CA ARG A 357 7.14 -15.73 -12.14
C ARG A 357 5.85 -15.43 -11.35
N PHE A 358 5.54 -14.15 -11.19
CA PHE A 358 4.30 -13.72 -10.53
C PHE A 358 3.10 -13.71 -11.47
N GLU A 359 1.90 -13.83 -10.90
CA GLU A 359 0.60 -13.75 -11.61
C GLU A 359 -0.30 -12.66 -11.02
N ARG A 360 0.20 -12.00 -9.96
CA ARG A 360 -0.51 -11.00 -9.17
C ARG A 360 0.47 -9.93 -8.70
N VAL A 361 0.01 -8.68 -8.70
CA VAL A 361 0.74 -7.52 -8.17
C VAL A 361 -0.08 -6.86 -7.07
N ILE A 362 0.56 -6.52 -5.96
CA ILE A 362 -0.02 -5.76 -4.84
C ILE A 362 0.85 -4.52 -4.59
N PRO A 363 0.44 -3.34 -5.08
CA PRO A 363 1.08 -2.07 -4.74
C PRO A 363 0.64 -1.52 -3.38
N ALA A 364 1.30 -0.49 -2.87
CA ALA A 364 0.89 0.20 -1.65
C ALA A 364 -0.25 1.20 -1.86
N HIS A 365 -0.43 1.70 -3.08
CA HIS A 365 -1.49 2.64 -3.45
C HIS A 365 -2.45 2.10 -4.49
N TYR A 366 -3.66 2.68 -4.54
CA TYR A 366 -4.70 2.37 -5.52
C TYR A 366 -5.18 0.91 -5.48
N ASP A 367 -5.52 0.30 -6.61
CA ASP A 367 -6.19 -1.00 -6.66
C ASP A 367 -5.25 -2.17 -6.33
N ALA A 368 -5.78 -3.18 -5.63
CA ALA A 368 -5.15 -4.49 -5.46
C ALA A 368 -6.15 -5.54 -4.96
N PRO A 369 -5.92 -6.82 -5.25
CA PRO A 369 -4.83 -7.35 -6.08
C PRO A 369 -5.05 -7.09 -7.58
N ILE A 370 -3.95 -6.90 -8.31
CA ILE A 370 -3.97 -6.71 -9.77
C ILE A 370 -3.56 -8.02 -10.43
N LYS A 371 -4.37 -8.52 -11.37
CA LYS A 371 -4.02 -9.65 -12.21
C LYS A 371 -3.04 -9.21 -13.30
N ALA A 372 -1.76 -9.42 -13.05
CA ALA A 372 -0.67 -9.02 -13.93
C ALA A 372 0.55 -9.92 -13.70
N GLY A 373 1.23 -10.27 -14.79
CA GLY A 373 2.47 -11.04 -14.77
C GLY A 373 3.70 -10.22 -15.22
N PRO A 374 4.86 -10.88 -15.40
CA PRO A 374 6.12 -10.21 -15.70
C PRO A 374 6.08 -9.36 -16.98
N ALA A 375 5.39 -9.84 -18.01
CA ALA A 375 5.22 -9.09 -19.25
C ALA A 375 4.38 -7.81 -19.06
N ASP A 376 3.38 -7.83 -18.19
CA ASP A 376 2.54 -6.65 -17.89
C ASP A 376 3.35 -5.62 -17.11
N PHE A 377 4.12 -6.07 -16.11
CA PHE A 377 5.03 -5.25 -15.33
C PHE A 377 6.09 -4.60 -16.21
N ARG A 378 6.80 -5.38 -17.04
CA ARG A 378 7.81 -4.86 -17.97
C ARG A 378 7.26 -3.81 -18.95
N ARG A 379 6.00 -3.93 -19.36
CA ARG A 379 5.35 -2.92 -20.22
C ARG A 379 5.07 -1.61 -19.49
N ALA A 380 4.83 -1.63 -18.18
CA ALA A 380 4.70 -0.39 -17.40
C ALA A 380 5.97 0.47 -17.46
N PHE A 381 7.12 -0.15 -17.71
CA PHE A 381 8.43 0.50 -17.83
C PHE A 381 8.88 0.74 -19.27
N ASP A 382 8.03 0.59 -20.29
CA ASP A 382 8.43 0.76 -21.70
C ASP A 382 9.06 2.14 -21.98
N PHE A 383 8.66 3.18 -21.26
CA PHE A 383 9.27 4.51 -21.33
C PHE A 383 10.79 4.48 -21.10
N ALA A 384 11.27 3.53 -20.29
CA ALA A 384 12.67 3.42 -19.97
C ALA A 384 13.49 2.89 -21.15
N TYR A 385 12.89 2.22 -22.14
CA TYR A 385 13.61 1.53 -23.23
C TYR A 385 13.51 2.24 -24.59
N ILE A 386 12.79 3.36 -24.64
CA ILE A 386 12.68 4.20 -25.82
C ILE A 386 13.87 5.17 -25.81
N ASP A 387 14.59 5.27 -26.92
CA ASP A 387 15.61 6.31 -27.11
C ASP A 387 14.99 7.62 -27.65
N GLU A 388 15.78 8.70 -27.70
CA GLU A 388 15.29 10.04 -28.07
C GLU A 388 14.74 10.13 -29.49
N THR A 389 15.10 9.18 -30.35
CA THR A 389 14.59 9.08 -31.73
C THR A 389 13.31 8.24 -31.82
N GLY A 390 12.80 7.71 -30.70
CA GLY A 390 11.60 6.88 -30.65
C GLY A 390 11.82 5.42 -31.04
N SER A 391 13.08 5.02 -31.24
CA SER A 391 13.47 3.66 -31.54
C SER A 391 13.49 2.82 -30.25
N ALA A 392 12.92 1.63 -30.37
CA ALA A 392 12.84 0.68 -29.27
C ALA A 392 14.18 -0.06 -29.14
N ARG A 393 14.94 0.16 -28.07
CA ARG A 393 16.10 -0.69 -27.77
C ARG A 393 15.61 -2.03 -27.22
N GLY A 394 15.76 -3.10 -27.99
CA GLY A 394 15.63 -4.49 -27.52
C GLY A 394 14.21 -4.99 -27.25
N LEU A 395 13.16 -4.40 -27.82
CA LEU A 395 11.78 -4.91 -27.72
C LEU A 395 11.52 -6.04 -28.75
N PRO A 396 10.93 -7.17 -28.35
CA PRO A 396 10.33 -8.13 -29.29
C PRO A 396 9.20 -7.46 -30.08
N SER A 397 9.23 -7.60 -31.41
CA SER A 397 8.42 -6.85 -32.37
C SER A 397 6.96 -7.34 -32.49
N THR A 398 6.18 -7.43 -31.41
CA THR A 398 4.77 -7.89 -31.52
C THR A 398 3.79 -7.27 -30.52
N THR A 399 3.74 -5.94 -30.38
CA THR A 399 2.59 -5.31 -29.71
C THR A 399 2.21 -3.97 -30.35
N LYS A 400 0.97 -3.88 -30.86
CA LYS A 400 0.36 -2.64 -31.34
C LYS A 400 0.34 -1.60 -30.20
N ARG A 401 1.10 -0.52 -30.38
CA ARG A 401 1.26 0.61 -29.44
C ARG A 401 -0.08 1.31 -29.16
N GLY A 402 -0.43 1.47 -27.89
CA GLY A 402 -1.46 2.41 -27.44
C GLY A 402 -0.87 3.82 -27.25
N GLY A 403 -1.57 4.85 -27.73
CA GLY A 403 -1.11 6.25 -27.88
C GLY A 403 -0.76 7.05 -26.61
N LEU A 404 -0.38 6.40 -25.51
CA LEU A 404 0.11 7.06 -24.29
C LEU A 404 1.57 7.55 -24.45
N SER A 405 2.42 6.80 -25.18
CA SER A 405 3.81 7.21 -25.41
C SER A 405 3.88 8.59 -26.06
N ASN A 406 2.97 8.90 -26.99
CA ASN A 406 2.93 10.20 -27.67
C ASN A 406 2.47 11.34 -26.76
N VAL A 407 1.64 11.08 -25.76
CA VAL A 407 1.20 12.09 -24.77
C VAL A 407 2.34 12.40 -23.80
N PHE A 408 2.99 11.36 -23.26
CA PHE A 408 4.15 11.53 -22.37
C PHE A 408 5.38 12.06 -23.10
N GLN A 409 5.56 11.75 -24.39
CA GLN A 409 6.61 12.30 -25.24
C GLN A 409 6.36 13.78 -25.57
N LYS A 410 5.11 14.18 -25.81
CA LYS A 410 4.73 15.61 -25.92
C LYS A 410 4.90 16.37 -24.61
N LEU A 411 4.58 15.75 -23.47
CA LEU A 411 4.81 16.36 -22.16
C LEU A 411 6.32 16.47 -21.86
N ARG A 412 7.12 15.47 -22.25
CA ARG A 412 8.58 15.51 -22.23
C ARG A 412 9.17 16.61 -23.13
N SER A 413 8.60 16.89 -24.30
CA SER A 413 9.11 17.95 -25.19
C SER A 413 8.77 19.37 -24.73
N VAL A 414 7.87 19.52 -23.77
CA VAL A 414 7.53 20.81 -23.11
C VAL A 414 8.38 21.02 -21.85
N LEU A 415 9.04 19.97 -21.36
CA LEU A 415 10.06 20.04 -20.33
C LEU A 415 11.44 20.13 -21.01
N PRO A 416 12.38 20.95 -20.51
CA PRO A 416 13.67 21.12 -21.17
C PRO A 416 14.41 19.78 -21.32
N THR A 417 14.78 19.44 -22.55
CA THR A 417 15.46 18.18 -22.90
C THR A 417 16.97 18.26 -22.71
N ARG A 418 17.45 17.40 -21.82
CA ARG A 418 18.73 16.65 -21.80
C ARG A 418 20.05 17.33 -21.38
N ALA A 419 20.69 16.64 -20.43
CA ALA A 419 22.13 16.37 -20.25
C ALA A 419 23.10 17.53 -19.92
N ALA A 420 23.09 17.90 -18.64
CA ALA A 420 24.26 17.72 -17.77
C ALA A 420 23.72 17.24 -16.41
N SER A 421 24.56 16.70 -15.52
CA SER A 421 24.21 16.63 -14.10
C SER A 421 23.63 18.00 -13.70
N PRO A 422 22.43 18.07 -13.11
CA PRO A 422 21.80 19.36 -12.81
C PRO A 422 22.82 20.18 -12.01
N SER A 423 23.02 21.43 -12.41
CA SER A 423 23.87 22.31 -11.62
C SER A 423 23.23 22.44 -10.23
N LEU A 424 24.04 22.71 -9.21
CA LEU A 424 23.52 23.06 -7.87
C LEU A 424 22.44 24.15 -7.94
N GLU A 425 22.40 24.94 -9.02
CA GLU A 425 21.41 25.98 -9.23
C GLU A 425 20.06 25.46 -9.77
N ASP A 426 20.03 24.42 -10.61
CA ASP A 426 18.79 23.80 -11.11
C ASP A 426 18.08 22.97 -10.00
N GLU A 427 18.88 22.35 -9.13
CA GLU A 427 18.40 21.66 -7.94
C GLU A 427 17.87 22.66 -6.91
N LYS A 428 18.57 23.79 -6.70
CA LYS A 428 18.06 24.91 -5.89
C LYS A 428 16.80 25.52 -6.48
N VAL A 429 16.62 25.59 -7.80
CA VAL A 429 15.38 26.10 -8.40
C VAL A 429 14.22 25.15 -8.13
N THR A 430 14.40 23.84 -8.33
CA THR A 430 13.35 22.85 -8.03
C THR A 430 13.00 22.83 -6.53
N LEU A 431 14.01 22.92 -5.67
CA LEU A 431 13.84 23.06 -4.22
C LEU A 431 13.16 24.36 -3.86
N ARG A 432 13.52 25.50 -4.47
CA ARG A 432 12.87 26.80 -4.27
C ARG A 432 11.42 26.79 -4.76
N GLU A 433 11.07 26.07 -5.80
CA GLU A 433 9.68 25.97 -6.27
C GLU A 433 8.84 25.07 -5.34
N ILE A 434 9.42 24.00 -4.80
CA ILE A 434 8.79 23.20 -3.73
C ILE A 434 8.66 24.02 -2.44
N ASP A 435 9.68 24.78 -2.08
CA ASP A 435 9.71 25.61 -0.87
C ASP A 435 8.74 26.80 -0.99
N LYS A 436 8.70 27.48 -2.14
CA LYS A 436 7.68 28.48 -2.47
C LYS A 436 6.27 27.89 -2.45
N PHE A 437 6.08 26.66 -2.94
CA PHE A 437 4.79 25.98 -2.85
C PHE A 437 4.41 25.71 -1.38
N LEU A 438 5.35 25.26 -0.55
CA LEU A 438 5.13 25.00 0.88
C LEU A 438 4.88 26.29 1.69
N VAL A 439 5.54 27.40 1.35
CA VAL A 439 5.32 28.72 1.96
C VAL A 439 3.99 29.34 1.48
N ASN A 440 3.69 29.31 0.18
CA ASN A 440 2.45 29.85 -0.37
C ASN A 440 1.19 29.07 0.06
N THR A 441 1.35 27.82 0.48
CA THR A 441 0.27 26.98 1.02
C THR A 441 0.18 27.05 2.55
N GLY A 442 1.03 27.84 3.21
CA GLY A 442 1.04 28.03 4.67
C GLY A 442 1.52 26.82 5.46
N VAL A 443 2.22 25.88 4.82
CA VAL A 443 2.75 24.65 5.43
C VAL A 443 4.09 24.91 6.12
N ALA A 444 4.84 25.91 5.67
CA ALA A 444 6.02 26.45 6.34
C ALA A 444 5.87 27.97 6.50
N ASN A 445 6.37 28.53 7.61
CA ASN A 445 6.49 29.98 7.75
C ASN A 445 7.57 30.47 6.76
N ALA A 446 7.34 31.63 6.15
CA ALA A 446 8.39 32.30 5.39
C ALA A 446 9.63 32.49 6.27
N PRO A 447 10.85 32.30 5.75
CA PRO A 447 12.05 32.65 6.51
C PRO A 447 11.92 34.11 6.95
N MET A 448 12.19 34.38 8.23
CA MET A 448 12.33 35.75 8.69
C MET A 448 13.55 36.32 7.97
N ASP A 449 13.36 37.37 7.19
CA ASP A 449 14.45 38.13 6.61
C ASP A 449 15.26 38.76 7.76
N ASP A 450 16.56 38.46 7.82
CA ASP A 450 17.53 39.17 8.67
C ASP A 450 17.86 40.56 8.11
#